data_AF-A0A914CQ77-F1
#
_entry.id   AF-A0A914CQ77-F1
#
_cell.length_a   1.000
_cell.length_b   1.000
_cell.length_c   1.000
_cell.angle_alpha   90.00
_cell.angle_beta   90.00
_cell.angle_gamma   90.00
#
_symmetry.space_group_name_H-M   'P 1'
#
loop_
_entity.id
_entity.type
_entity.pdbx_description
1 polymer ?
#
loop_
_entity_poly.entity_id
_entity_poly.type
_entity_poly.pdbx_seq_one_letter_code
_entity_poly.pdbx_strand_id
1 'polypeptide(L)'
;MTILAKETMVQVFRNPADETFHVISVNGADLKFAGQSYHQDTWFPGLKWTTCVCSKCGHHMGWYFENDKDNFVGLVLEYVVSSHYADSVLRVPAS
;
A
#
# COMPACT_ATOMS: atom_id res chain seq x y z
N MET A 1 -6.15 -1.73 12.08
CA MET A 1 -4.92 -1.56 11.27
C MET A 1 -3.75 -1.50 12.22
N THR A 2 -3.06 -2.62 12.43
CA THR A 2 -1.90 -2.66 13.33
C THR A 2 -0.66 -2.57 12.46
N ILE A 3 0.08 -1.46 12.59
CA ILE A 3 1.38 -1.31 11.94
C ILE A 3 2.36 -2.19 12.74
N LEU A 4 2.82 -3.26 12.12
CA LEU A 4 3.70 -4.26 12.74
C LEU A 4 5.16 -3.87 12.54
N ALA A 5 5.58 -2.75 13.11
CA ALA A 5 6.98 -2.55 13.49
C ALA A 5 7.10 -1.30 14.37
N LYS A 6 7.75 -1.48 15.51
CA LYS A 6 8.16 -0.39 16.41
C LYS A 6 9.15 0.59 15.74
N GLU A 7 9.65 0.22 14.56
CA GLU A 7 10.40 1.06 13.61
C GLU A 7 9.95 0.66 12.19
N THR A 8 9.04 1.42 11.57
CA THR A 8 8.55 1.10 10.22
C THR A 8 9.65 1.41 9.21
N MET A 9 10.33 0.36 8.72
CA MET A 9 11.33 0.49 7.66
C MET A 9 10.63 0.83 6.34
N VAL A 10 10.64 2.11 5.97
CA VAL A 10 10.25 2.55 4.63
C VAL A 10 11.30 2.03 3.66
N GLN A 11 10.86 1.33 2.60
CA GLN A 11 11.72 0.84 1.54
C GLN A 11 11.53 1.68 0.28
N VAL A 12 12.62 2.00 -0.42
CA VAL A 12 12.59 2.77 -1.66
C VAL A 12 12.70 1.80 -2.83
N PHE A 13 11.70 1.80 -3.72
CA PHE A 13 11.71 0.97 -4.91
C PHE A 13 11.51 1.80 -6.17
N ARG A 14 12.07 1.34 -7.29
CA ARG A 14 11.91 1.94 -8.61
C ARG A 14 11.20 0.94 -9.53
N ASN A 15 10.17 1.38 -10.24
CA ASN A 15 9.47 0.53 -11.21
C ASN A 15 10.19 0.55 -12.59
N PRO A 16 9.80 -0.31 -13.54
CA PRO A 16 10.37 -0.31 -14.89
C PRO A 16 10.20 1.00 -15.67
N ALA A 17 9.24 1.84 -15.26
CA ALA A 17 8.97 3.15 -15.85
C ALA A 17 9.80 4.29 -15.21
N ASP A 18 10.82 3.98 -14.41
CA ASP A 18 11.69 4.96 -13.73
C ASP A 18 11.00 5.71 -12.56
N GLU A 19 9.81 5.31 -12.15
CA GLU A 19 9.12 5.94 -11.02
C GLU A 19 9.57 5.33 -9.69
N THR A 20 9.84 6.19 -8.71
CA THR A 20 10.31 5.79 -7.38
C THR A 20 9.18 5.90 -6.35
N PHE A 21 9.05 4.89 -5.50
CA PHE A 21 8.02 4.77 -4.47
C PHE A 21 8.65 4.50 -3.11
N HIS A 22 8.16 5.20 -2.08
CA HIS A 22 8.38 4.85 -0.69
C HIS A 22 7.31 3.87 -0.25
N VAL A 23 7.69 2.63 0.03
CA VAL A 23 6.75 1.55 0.31
C VAL A 23 6.89 1.08 1.75
N ILE A 24 5.76 1.00 2.43
CA ILE A 24 5.64 0.37 3.76
C ILE A 24 4.93 -0.97 3.63
N SER A 25 5.45 -2.01 4.28
CA SER A 25 4.81 -3.33 4.32
C SER A 25 3.87 -3.44 5.52
N VAL A 26 2.63 -3.85 5.27
CA VAL A 26 1.60 -4.07 6.30
C VAL A 26 0.93 -5.43 6.11
N ASN A 27 0.45 -6.03 7.19
CA ASN A 27 -0.22 -7.34 7.14
C ASN A 27 -1.66 -7.28 6.60
N GLY A 28 -2.20 -6.09 6.36
CA GLY A 28 -3.53 -5.95 5.78
C GLY A 28 -3.97 -4.48 5.66
N ALA A 29 -4.81 -4.23 4.66
CA ALA A 29 -5.45 -2.94 4.41
C ALA A 29 -6.80 -3.15 3.71
N ASP A 30 -7.78 -2.29 3.99
CA ASP A 30 -9.10 -2.33 3.33
C ASP A 30 -9.02 -1.72 1.93
N LEU A 31 -8.57 -2.53 0.97
CA LEU A 31 -8.37 -2.14 -0.43
C LEU A 31 -9.09 -3.10 -1.38
N LYS A 32 -9.31 -2.63 -2.61
CA LYS A 32 -9.82 -3.44 -3.72
C LYS A 32 -8.68 -3.82 -4.66
N PHE A 33 -8.62 -5.08 -5.07
CA PHE A 33 -7.69 -5.51 -6.11
C PHE A 33 -8.12 -4.99 -7.49
N ALA A 34 -7.15 -4.47 -8.24
CA ALA A 34 -7.32 -3.90 -9.56
C ALA A 34 -6.52 -4.72 -10.59
N GLY A 35 -7.18 -5.70 -11.20
CA GLY A 35 -6.58 -6.57 -12.21
C GLY A 35 -6.14 -7.93 -11.65
N GLN A 36 -5.27 -8.61 -12.42
CA GLN A 36 -4.71 -9.92 -12.08
C GLN A 36 -3.34 -9.79 -11.41
N SER A 37 -2.80 -10.91 -10.93
CA SER A 37 -1.48 -10.98 -10.29
C SER A 37 -0.36 -11.23 -11.32
N TYR A 38 0.80 -10.62 -11.09
CA TYR A 38 1.96 -10.69 -11.99
C TYR A 38 3.24 -11.05 -11.22
N HIS A 39 4.08 -11.89 -11.82
CA HIS A 39 5.46 -12.14 -11.33
C HIS A 39 6.46 -11.13 -11.89
N GLN A 40 6.18 -10.60 -13.06
CA GLN A 40 7.09 -9.73 -13.79
C GLN A 40 7.34 -8.44 -13.01
N ASP A 41 8.59 -8.00 -12.96
CA ASP A 41 9.01 -6.76 -12.29
C ASP A 41 8.64 -6.69 -10.79
N THR A 42 8.48 -7.85 -10.14
CA THR A 42 8.31 -7.90 -8.69
C THR A 42 9.55 -7.38 -7.97
N TRP A 43 9.35 -6.56 -6.93
CA TRP A 43 10.43 -6.16 -6.01
C TRP A 43 10.77 -7.24 -4.99
N PHE A 44 9.90 -8.23 -4.82
CA PHE A 44 10.05 -9.29 -3.82
C PHE A 44 10.16 -10.64 -4.54
N PRO A 45 11.38 -11.18 -4.71
CA PRO A 45 11.60 -12.41 -5.45
C PRO A 45 10.73 -13.56 -4.94
N GLY A 46 10.03 -14.23 -5.86
CA GLY A 46 9.14 -15.35 -5.56
C GLY A 46 7.72 -14.95 -5.15
N LEU A 47 7.39 -13.67 -5.05
CA LEU A 47 6.03 -13.18 -4.82
C LEU A 47 5.49 -12.56 -6.10
N LYS A 48 4.20 -12.83 -6.38
CA LYS A 48 3.41 -12.08 -7.34
C LYS A 48 2.93 -10.79 -6.71
N TRP A 49 2.66 -9.78 -7.53
CA TRP A 49 2.01 -8.56 -7.10
C TRP A 49 0.68 -8.34 -7.83
N THR A 50 -0.29 -7.76 -7.14
CA THR A 50 -1.56 -7.28 -7.70
C THR A 50 -1.76 -5.84 -7.29
N THR A 51 -2.13 -4.96 -8.22
CA THR A 51 -2.42 -3.57 -7.91
C THR A 51 -3.60 -3.46 -6.94
N CYS A 52 -3.48 -2.58 -5.95
CA CYS A 52 -4.53 -2.30 -4.96
C CYS A 52 -4.96 -0.84 -5.04
N VAL A 53 -6.28 -0.61 -5.00
CA VAL A 53 -6.89 0.72 -5.03
C VAL A 53 -7.78 0.93 -3.81
N CYS A 54 -7.97 2.19 -3.42
CA CYS A 54 -8.93 2.57 -2.39
C CYS A 54 -10.35 2.17 -2.81
N SER A 55 -11.04 1.42 -1.95
CA SER A 55 -12.41 0.93 -2.22
C SER A 55 -13.44 2.04 -2.39
N LYS A 56 -13.14 3.28 -1.94
CA LYS A 56 -14.05 4.43 -2.03
C LYS A 56 -13.80 5.32 -3.24
N CYS A 57 -12.54 5.69 -3.51
CA CYS A 57 -12.20 6.66 -4.57
C CYS A 57 -11.47 6.06 -5.77
N GLY A 58 -11.07 4.78 -5.71
CA GLY A 58 -10.34 4.12 -6.78
C GLY A 58 -8.89 4.58 -6.96
N HIS A 59 -8.38 5.46 -6.08
CA HIS A 59 -6.98 5.88 -6.11
C HIS A 59 -6.04 4.71 -5.87
N HIS A 60 -4.93 4.65 -6.60
CA HIS A 60 -3.89 3.65 -6.40
C HIS A 60 -3.26 3.81 -5.02
N MET A 61 -3.20 2.74 -4.23
CA MET A 61 -2.65 2.78 -2.88
C MET A 61 -1.37 1.96 -2.73
N GLY A 62 -1.07 1.09 -3.70
CA GLY A 62 0.08 0.20 -3.69
C GLY A 62 -0.28 -1.18 -4.24
N TRP A 63 0.36 -2.22 -3.70
CA TRP A 63 0.30 -3.57 -4.25
C TRP A 63 0.12 -4.63 -3.17
N TYR A 64 -0.64 -5.68 -3.47
CA TYR A 64 -0.70 -6.89 -2.66
C TYR A 64 0.30 -7.90 -3.20
N PHE A 65 1.21 -8.35 -2.35
CA PHE A 65 2.25 -9.32 -2.67
C PHE A 65 1.89 -10.67 -2.07
N GLU A 66 1.96 -11.75 -2.86
CA GLU A 66 1.60 -13.09 -2.40
C GLU A 66 2.40 -14.21 -3.06
N ASN A 67 2.53 -15.31 -2.32
CA ASN A 67 2.79 -16.65 -2.82
C ASN A 67 2.01 -17.67 -1.96
N ASP A 68 2.31 -18.97 -2.09
CA ASP A 68 1.60 -20.02 -1.37
C ASP A 68 1.83 -20.02 0.16
N LYS A 69 2.82 -19.27 0.66
CA LYS A 69 3.27 -19.27 2.07
C LYS A 69 3.07 -17.93 2.75
N ASP A 70 3.32 -16.85 2.04
CA ASP A 70 3.45 -15.50 2.57
C ASP A 70 2.62 -14.52 1.76
N ASN A 71 2.08 -13.54 2.45
CA ASN A 71 1.42 -12.40 1.82
C ASN A 71 1.53 -11.14 2.68
N PHE A 72 1.50 -9.98 2.02
CA PHE A 72 1.43 -8.68 2.65
C PHE A 72 0.96 -7.62 1.65
N VAL A 73 0.65 -6.42 2.14
CA VAL A 73 0.35 -5.25 1.31
C VAL A 73 1.53 -4.28 1.41
N GLY A 74 2.08 -3.86 0.26
CA GLY A 74 2.99 -2.73 0.15
C GLY A 74 2.21 -1.46 -0.18
N LEU A 75 2.10 -0.53 0.76
CA LEU A 75 1.42 0.75 0.55
C LEU A 75 2.43 1.84 0.18
N VAL A 76 2.07 2.70 -0.76
CA VAL A 76 2.84 3.91 -1.07
C VAL A 76 2.62 4.93 0.05
N LEU A 77 3.70 5.34 0.71
CA LEU A 77 3.66 6.16 1.91
C LEU A 77 2.97 7.51 1.67
N GLU A 78 3.23 8.12 0.52
CA GLU A 78 2.67 9.42 0.13
C GLU A 78 1.14 9.41 0.00
N TYR A 79 0.54 8.23 -0.18
CA TYR A 79 -0.92 8.09 -0.34
C TYR A 79 -1.62 7.77 0.99
N VAL A 80 -0.85 7.55 2.06
CA VAL A 80 -1.38 7.22 3.39
C VAL A 80 -1.39 8.48 4.25
N VAL A 81 -2.58 8.85 4.71
CA VAL A 81 -2.75 9.89 5.74
C VAL A 81 -2.98 9.23 7.09
N SER A 82 -2.34 9.76 8.14
CA SER A 82 -2.59 9.28 9.51
C SER A 82 -4.00 9.70 9.95
N SER A 83 -4.63 8.89 10.79
CA SER A 83 -5.96 9.21 11.33
C SER A 83 -5.96 10.51 12.12
N HIS A 84 -4.94 10.75 12.95
CA HIS A 84 -4.78 11.99 13.70
C HIS A 84 -4.71 13.23 12.79
N TYR A 85 -4.00 13.10 11.66
CA TYR A 85 -3.96 14.17 10.67
C TYR A 85 -5.31 14.36 9.97
N ALA A 86 -5.96 13.26 9.56
CA ALA A 86 -7.29 13.30 8.94
C ALA A 86 -8.32 13.99 9.86
N ASP A 87 -8.33 13.63 11.15
CA ASP A 87 -9.24 14.22 12.14
C ASP A 87 -8.97 15.72 12.35
N SER A 88 -7.70 16.15 12.23
CA SER A 88 -7.35 17.58 12.34
C SER A 88 -7.81 18.42 11.14
N VAL A 89 -7.92 17.82 9.95
CA VAL A 89 -8.26 18.50 8.70
C VAL A 89 -9.76 18.41 8.41
N LEU A 90 -10.41 17.30 8.78
CA LEU A 90 -11.85 17.09 8.67
C LEU A 90 -12.56 17.84 9.81
N ARG A 91 -12.59 19.17 9.75
CA ARG A 91 -13.55 19.95 10.54
C ARG A 91 -14.94 19.67 9.98
N VAL A 92 -15.74 18.89 10.72
CA VAL A 92 -17.18 18.79 10.47
C VAL A 92 -17.76 20.20 10.65
N PRO A 93 -18.51 20.75 9.67
CA PRO A 93 -19.21 22.01 9.88
C PRO A 93 -20.11 21.86 11.10
N ALA A 94 -19.95 22.74 12.09
CA ALA A 94 -20.87 22.79 13.21
C ALA A 94 -22.27 23.10 12.66
N SER A 95 -23.22 22.24 13.02
CA SER A 95 -24.64 22.35 12.68
C SER A 95 -25.26 23.68 13.09
#